data_AF-A0A952U2M3-F1
#
_entry.id   AF-A0A952U2M3-F1
#
_cell.length_a   1.000
_cell.length_b   1.000
_cell.length_c   1.000
_cell.angle_alpha   90.00
_cell.angle_beta   90.00
_cell.angle_gamma   90.00
#
_symmetry.space_group_name_H-M   'P 1'
#
loop_
_entity.id
_entity.type
_entity.pdbx_description
1 polymer ?
#
loop_
_entity_poly.entity_id
_entity_poly.type
_entity_poly.pdbx_seq_one_letter_code
_entity_poly.pdbx_strand_id
1 'polypeptide(L)'
;MTSLKTGTQPATSDVSPTVTKSLRQPAWHVVLLSMFTFLTYLFYWLYKTTRDLKSIAGASTEPTTSAGVAEAVTEPTAGANAAKPADGTPTVAIVPAEPLLSSFRKINPFWFTVAAIAPTAVGPLFLIPMGQEAMQKLTPIVGILTLGFFVYIFHAIAKLGREGSMLKNNPTFPAFCLMMAMVALYRLGKLPGHFYLLYTLTSIPVAIAQHWLNDYLERKEPSGALLRHSFSMGEIITMLVGSSAVTWVLLANI
;
A
#
# COMPACT_ATOMS: atom_id res chain seq x y z
N MET A 1 8.69 -5.38 69.98
CA MET A 1 7.84 -6.21 69.11
C MET A 1 7.03 -5.28 68.23
N THR A 2 7.56 -4.97 67.05
CA THR A 2 6.99 -3.96 66.14
C THR A 2 6.36 -4.73 64.98
N SER A 3 5.04 -4.64 64.88
CA SER A 3 4.23 -5.34 63.88
C SER A 3 4.50 -4.75 62.49
N LEU A 4 5.07 -5.55 61.60
CA LEU A 4 5.31 -5.24 60.19
C LEU A 4 3.97 -5.26 59.45
N LYS A 5 3.51 -4.09 59.03
CA LYS A 5 2.27 -3.90 58.28
C LYS A 5 2.51 -4.30 56.82
N THR A 6 2.01 -5.47 56.43
CA THR A 6 2.05 -5.99 55.06
C THR A 6 1.28 -5.06 54.14
N GLY A 7 2.00 -4.28 53.32
CA GLY A 7 1.41 -3.40 52.32
C GLY A 7 0.93 -4.21 51.12
N THR A 8 -0.37 -4.21 50.87
CA THR A 8 -0.97 -4.74 49.64
C THR A 8 -0.48 -3.91 48.46
N GLN A 9 0.47 -4.43 47.69
CA GLN A 9 0.94 -3.83 46.44
C GLN A 9 -0.21 -3.88 45.42
N PRO A 10 -0.68 -2.75 44.87
CA PRO A 10 -1.75 -2.75 43.89
C PRO A 10 -1.32 -3.54 42.67
N ALA A 11 -2.16 -4.46 42.21
CA ALA A 11 -1.94 -5.26 41.02
C ALA A 11 -1.75 -4.32 39.82
N THR A 12 -0.50 -4.10 39.42
CA THR A 12 -0.17 -3.49 38.13
C THR A 12 -0.65 -4.46 37.07
N SER A 13 -1.83 -4.18 36.51
CA SER A 13 -2.31 -4.87 35.31
C SER A 13 -1.28 -4.66 34.21
N ASP A 14 -0.53 -5.71 33.87
CA ASP A 14 0.41 -5.77 32.75
C ASP A 14 -0.34 -5.53 31.44
N VAL A 15 -0.55 -4.25 31.09
CA VAL A 15 -1.00 -3.86 29.76
C VAL A 15 0.19 -4.05 28.84
N SER A 16 0.27 -5.23 28.23
CA SER A 16 1.25 -5.48 27.17
C SER A 16 1.08 -4.41 26.10
N PRO A 17 2.12 -3.62 25.78
CA PRO A 17 2.01 -2.54 24.81
C PRO A 17 1.57 -3.11 23.46
N THR A 18 0.42 -2.68 22.96
CA THR A 18 -0.09 -3.07 21.65
C THR A 18 0.85 -2.52 20.58
N VAL A 19 1.79 -3.34 20.13
CA VAL A 19 2.73 -3.01 19.07
C VAL A 19 1.95 -2.82 17.76
N THR A 20 1.82 -1.57 17.34
CA THR A 20 1.14 -1.22 16.08
C THR A 20 2.09 -1.47 14.90
N LYS A 21 1.66 -2.32 13.96
CA LYS A 21 2.42 -2.64 12.75
C LYS A 21 2.24 -1.54 11.71
N SER A 22 3.34 -1.06 11.12
CA SER A 22 3.31 -0.10 10.02
C SER A 22 2.81 -0.75 8.73
N LEU A 23 2.05 0.01 7.93
CA LEU A 23 1.64 -0.34 6.57
C LEU A 23 2.76 -0.06 5.54
N ARG A 24 3.78 0.73 5.93
CA ARG A 24 4.89 1.11 5.05
C ARG A 24 5.64 -0.12 4.55
N GLN A 25 6.08 -0.05 3.30
CA GLN A 25 6.90 -1.08 2.69
C GLN A 25 8.00 -0.46 1.83
N PRO A 26 9.28 -0.80 2.02
CA PRO A 26 10.36 -0.27 1.21
C PRO A 26 10.10 -0.41 -0.30
N ALA A 27 10.27 0.66 -1.06
CA ALA A 27 9.99 0.66 -2.50
C ALA A 27 10.89 -0.33 -3.28
N TRP A 28 12.14 -0.51 -2.83
CA TRP A 28 13.08 -1.47 -3.43
C TRP A 28 12.59 -2.92 -3.30
N HIS A 29 11.81 -3.26 -2.26
CA HIS A 29 11.19 -4.58 -2.16
C HIS A 29 10.26 -4.83 -3.35
N VAL A 30 9.50 -3.83 -3.80
CA VAL A 30 8.61 -3.99 -4.95
C VAL A 30 9.41 -4.38 -6.20
N VAL A 31 10.54 -3.69 -6.45
CA VAL A 31 11.40 -3.98 -7.61
C VAL A 31 11.99 -5.38 -7.50
N LEU A 32 12.68 -5.71 -6.41
CA LEU A 32 13.36 -7.00 -6.28
C LEU A 32 12.37 -8.16 -6.36
N LEU A 33 11.26 -8.08 -5.63
CA LEU A 33 10.27 -9.16 -5.65
C LEU A 33 9.63 -9.30 -7.01
N SER A 34 9.32 -8.20 -7.70
CA SER A 34 8.80 -8.28 -9.07
C SER A 34 9.82 -8.90 -10.04
N MET A 35 11.12 -8.63 -9.89
CA MET A 35 12.15 -9.28 -10.70
C MET A 35 12.23 -10.78 -10.39
N PHE A 36 12.34 -11.16 -9.11
CA PHE A 36 12.47 -12.56 -8.69
C PHE A 36 11.22 -13.40 -8.96
N THR A 37 10.05 -12.77 -9.06
CA THR A 37 8.77 -13.46 -9.24
C THR A 37 8.17 -13.25 -10.63
N PHE A 38 8.94 -12.76 -11.60
CA PHE A 38 8.49 -12.51 -12.97
C PHE A 38 7.19 -11.69 -13.03
N LEU A 39 7.14 -10.61 -12.26
CA LEU A 39 6.01 -9.69 -12.07
C LEU A 39 4.80 -10.23 -11.31
N THR A 40 4.74 -11.51 -10.92
CA THR A 40 3.59 -12.03 -10.17
C THR A 40 3.39 -11.31 -8.83
N TYR A 41 4.47 -10.81 -8.23
CA TYR A 41 4.39 -9.95 -7.04
C TYR A 41 3.52 -8.68 -7.26
N LEU A 42 3.41 -8.16 -8.48
CA LEU A 42 2.59 -6.98 -8.75
C LEU A 42 1.11 -7.22 -8.45
N PHE A 43 0.64 -8.46 -8.60
CA PHE A 43 -0.74 -8.84 -8.26
C PHE A 43 -0.97 -8.76 -6.75
N TYR A 44 -0.02 -9.29 -5.98
CA TYR A 44 -0.06 -9.17 -4.53
C TYR A 44 0.03 -7.69 -4.08
N TRP A 45 0.93 -6.92 -4.70
CA TRP A 45 1.07 -5.49 -4.43
C TRP A 45 -0.24 -4.74 -4.69
N LEU A 46 -0.93 -5.03 -5.79
CA LEU A 46 -2.21 -4.40 -6.14
C LEU A 46 -3.29 -4.71 -5.09
N TYR A 47 -3.40 -5.97 -4.68
CA TYR A 47 -4.30 -6.41 -3.61
C TYR A 47 -4.01 -5.68 -2.30
N LYS A 48 -2.74 -5.73 -1.86
CA LYS A 48 -2.31 -5.12 -0.61
C LYS A 48 -2.59 -3.62 -0.62
N THR A 49 -2.19 -2.92 -1.69
CA THR A 49 -2.38 -1.47 -1.83
C THR A 49 -3.86 -1.09 -1.80
N THR A 50 -4.72 -1.82 -2.52
CA THR A 50 -6.17 -1.57 -2.51
C THR A 50 -6.78 -1.77 -1.12
N ARG A 51 -6.33 -2.80 -0.40
CA ARG A 51 -6.74 -3.06 0.99
C ARG A 51 -6.27 -1.95 1.92
N ASP A 52 -5.02 -1.52 1.82
CA ASP A 52 -4.45 -0.48 2.67
C ASP A 52 -5.14 0.88 2.41
N LEU A 53 -5.41 1.22 1.14
CA LEU A 53 -6.22 2.39 0.75
C LEU A 53 -7.65 2.34 1.34
N LYS A 54 -8.28 1.16 1.34
CA LYS A 54 -9.58 0.95 1.96
C LYS A 54 -9.53 1.17 3.48
N SER A 55 -8.50 0.67 4.16
CA SER A 55 -8.30 0.88 5.60
C SER A 55 -8.12 2.36 5.93
N ILE A 56 -7.32 3.09 5.15
CA ILE A 56 -7.13 4.54 5.29
C ILE A 56 -8.47 5.29 5.10
N ALA A 57 -9.26 4.89 4.11
CA ALA A 57 -10.58 5.47 3.84
C ALA A 57 -11.62 5.17 4.93
N GLY A 58 -11.47 4.07 5.67
CA GLY A 58 -12.30 3.69 6.81
C GLY A 58 -11.97 4.54 8.04
N ALA A 59 -10.69 4.58 8.42
CA ALA A 59 -10.20 5.31 9.60
C ALA A 59 -10.54 6.81 9.57
N SER A 60 -10.64 7.42 8.39
CA SER A 60 -10.98 8.84 8.25
C SER A 60 -12.45 9.17 8.55
N THR A 61 -13.30 8.17 8.81
CA THR A 61 -14.75 8.33 9.04
C THR A 61 -15.14 8.26 10.50
N GLU A 62 -14.30 7.64 11.34
CA GLU A 62 -14.60 7.54 12.75
C GLU A 62 -14.61 8.95 13.30
N PRO A 63 -15.77 9.50 13.70
CA PRO A 63 -15.79 10.81 14.33
C PRO A 63 -14.89 10.65 15.53
N THR A 64 -13.83 11.46 15.59
CA THR A 64 -12.95 11.56 16.75
C THR A 64 -13.84 12.03 17.89
N THR A 65 -14.52 11.07 18.50
CA THR A 65 -15.42 11.27 19.61
C THR A 65 -14.46 11.40 20.77
N SER A 66 -13.86 12.59 20.90
CA SER A 66 -13.06 13.04 22.02
C SER A 66 -13.92 13.20 23.27
N ALA A 67 -14.90 12.32 23.45
CA ALA A 67 -15.66 12.15 24.67
C ALA A 67 -14.90 11.15 25.53
N GLY A 68 -14.00 11.64 26.39
CA GLY A 68 -13.49 10.79 27.46
C GLY A 68 -12.04 10.98 27.89
N VAL A 69 -11.49 12.20 27.83
CA VAL A 69 -10.46 12.62 28.81
C VAL A 69 -10.71 14.11 29.12
N ALA A 70 -11.90 14.41 29.64
CA ALA A 70 -12.02 15.48 30.62
C ALA A 70 -11.43 14.93 31.93
N GLU A 71 -10.12 14.67 31.92
CA GLU A 71 -9.39 14.43 33.16
C GLU A 71 -9.43 15.76 33.90
N ALA A 72 -10.08 15.72 35.06
CA ALA A 72 -10.15 16.83 35.98
C ALA A 72 -8.74 17.30 36.31
N VAL A 73 -8.26 18.30 35.58
CA VAL A 73 -7.11 19.12 35.97
C VAL A 73 -7.51 19.78 37.28
N THR A 74 -7.15 19.10 38.36
CA THR A 74 -7.16 19.66 39.70
C THR A 74 -6.04 20.70 39.72
N GLU A 75 -6.38 21.93 40.10
CA GLU A 75 -5.48 23.08 40.25
C GLU A 75 -4.14 22.69 40.88
N PRO A 76 -2.99 23.04 40.26
CA PRO A 76 -1.77 23.27 40.99
C PRO A 76 -1.70 24.74 41.39
N THR A 77 -1.77 24.92 42.70
CA THR A 77 -1.43 26.08 43.51
C THR A 77 -0.43 27.04 42.88
N ALA A 78 -0.77 28.33 42.94
CA ALA A 78 0.05 29.45 42.53
C ALA A 78 1.46 29.44 43.16
N GLY A 79 2.48 29.39 42.31
CA GLY A 79 3.88 29.59 42.67
C GLY A 79 4.63 30.20 41.49
N ALA A 80 4.91 31.50 41.59
CA ALA A 80 5.57 32.31 40.58
C ALA A 80 6.96 31.79 40.21
N ASN A 81 7.24 31.62 38.91
CA ASN A 81 8.31 32.30 38.17
C ASN A 81 8.56 31.67 36.78
N ALA A 82 8.41 32.51 35.75
CA ALA A 82 9.16 32.57 34.49
C ALA A 82 9.56 31.27 33.76
N ALA A 83 8.81 30.93 32.71
CA ALA A 83 9.36 30.47 31.42
C ALA A 83 8.30 30.63 30.32
N LYS A 84 8.69 31.29 29.22
CA LYS A 84 7.86 31.52 28.03
C LYS A 84 7.60 30.18 27.33
N PRO A 85 6.34 29.69 27.21
CA PRO A 85 6.07 28.44 26.50
C PRO A 85 6.13 28.71 25.00
N ALA A 86 7.26 28.37 24.38
CA ALA A 86 7.41 28.26 22.94
C ALA A 86 7.10 26.82 22.54
N ASP A 87 5.85 26.39 22.71
CA ASP A 87 5.38 25.14 22.13
C ASP A 87 3.99 25.34 21.56
N GLY A 88 3.96 26.05 20.44
CA GLY A 88 2.79 26.12 19.58
C GLY A 88 2.70 24.79 18.84
N THR A 89 2.26 23.74 19.52
CA THR A 89 1.94 22.47 18.87
C THR A 89 0.83 22.77 17.87
N PRO A 90 1.08 22.70 16.56
CA PRO A 90 0.08 23.05 15.57
C PRO A 90 -1.08 22.07 15.71
N THR A 91 -2.25 22.58 16.11
CA THR A 91 -3.51 21.84 16.05
C THR A 91 -3.73 21.43 14.61
N VAL A 92 -3.37 20.19 14.27
CA VAL A 92 -3.49 19.66 12.92
C VAL A 92 -4.98 19.55 12.62
N ALA A 93 -5.52 20.54 11.90
CA ALA A 93 -6.88 20.50 11.41
C ALA A 93 -7.07 19.21 10.61
N ILE A 94 -8.03 18.39 11.02
CA ILE A 94 -8.36 17.15 10.35
C ILE A 94 -9.01 17.52 9.03
N VAL A 95 -8.21 17.57 7.95
CA VAL A 95 -8.72 17.78 6.59
C VAL A 95 -9.66 16.62 6.25
N PRO A 96 -10.91 16.88 5.86
CA PRO A 96 -11.90 15.84 5.58
C PRO A 96 -11.40 14.91 4.47
N ALA A 97 -11.71 13.61 4.63
CA ALA A 97 -11.30 12.56 3.71
C ALA A 97 -11.73 12.90 2.27
N GLU A 98 -10.77 12.91 1.34
CA GLU A 98 -11.07 13.21 -0.06
C GLU A 98 -12.11 12.24 -0.65
N PRO A 99 -13.02 12.72 -1.51
CA PRO A 99 -14.09 11.92 -2.11
C PRO A 99 -13.57 10.66 -2.83
N LEU A 100 -12.32 10.65 -3.29
CA LEU A 100 -11.73 9.49 -3.98
C LEU A 100 -11.40 8.33 -3.02
N LEU A 101 -11.00 8.60 -1.78
CA LEU A 101 -10.83 7.55 -0.77
C LEU A 101 -12.17 6.89 -0.43
N SER A 102 -13.28 7.64 -0.48
CA SER A 102 -14.61 7.09 -0.24
C SER A 102 -14.98 5.97 -1.23
N SER A 103 -14.46 6.00 -2.47
CA SER A 103 -14.67 4.93 -3.45
C SER A 103 -14.03 3.61 -3.00
N PHE A 104 -12.83 3.66 -2.41
CA PHE A 104 -12.14 2.46 -1.90
C PHE A 104 -12.86 1.79 -0.73
N ARG A 105 -13.72 2.53 0.00
CA ARG A 105 -14.55 1.95 1.05
C ARG A 105 -15.49 0.86 0.52
N LYS A 106 -16.08 1.10 -0.66
CA LYS A 106 -17.03 0.20 -1.31
C LYS A 106 -16.34 -0.93 -2.08
N ILE A 107 -15.12 -0.70 -2.54
CA ILE A 107 -14.36 -1.69 -3.31
C ILE A 107 -13.97 -2.87 -2.41
N ASN A 108 -14.15 -4.09 -2.89
CA ASN A 108 -13.58 -5.29 -2.28
C ASN A 108 -12.17 -5.52 -2.89
N PRO A 109 -11.08 -5.45 -2.11
CA PRO A 109 -9.73 -5.59 -2.63
C PRO A 109 -9.49 -6.91 -3.37
N PHE A 110 -10.11 -7.99 -2.91
CA PHE A 110 -10.00 -9.30 -3.56
C PHE A 110 -10.58 -9.27 -4.96
N TRP A 111 -11.87 -8.88 -5.10
CA TRP A 111 -12.53 -8.81 -6.40
C TRP A 111 -11.90 -7.79 -7.34
N PHE A 112 -11.42 -6.67 -6.81
CA PHE A 112 -10.68 -5.67 -7.59
C PHE A 112 -9.39 -6.26 -8.17
N THR A 113 -8.63 -6.99 -7.35
CA THR A 113 -7.41 -7.65 -7.80
C THR A 113 -7.73 -8.74 -8.80
N VAL A 114 -8.70 -9.61 -8.51
CA VAL A 114 -9.17 -10.65 -9.44
C VAL A 114 -9.58 -10.02 -10.77
N ALA A 115 -10.33 -8.92 -10.78
CA ALA A 115 -10.71 -8.24 -12.02
C ALA A 115 -9.50 -7.66 -12.77
N ALA A 116 -8.51 -7.13 -12.07
CA ALA A 116 -7.31 -6.58 -12.67
C ALA A 116 -6.36 -7.64 -13.25
N ILE A 117 -6.30 -8.81 -12.62
CA ILE A 117 -5.41 -9.90 -13.02
C ILE A 117 -6.09 -10.94 -13.89
N ALA A 118 -7.41 -11.09 -13.85
CA ALA A 118 -8.14 -12.07 -14.64
C ALA A 118 -7.75 -12.01 -16.12
N PRO A 119 -7.65 -10.82 -16.75
CA PRO A 119 -7.12 -10.69 -18.09
C PRO A 119 -5.77 -11.40 -18.33
N THR A 120 -4.86 -11.38 -17.34
CA THR A 120 -3.48 -11.91 -17.45
C THR A 120 -3.30 -13.32 -16.90
N ALA A 121 -3.97 -13.68 -15.81
CA ALA A 121 -3.83 -14.96 -15.10
C ALA A 121 -4.91 -15.97 -15.51
N VAL A 122 -6.13 -15.50 -15.71
CA VAL A 122 -7.27 -16.31 -16.15
C VAL A 122 -7.26 -16.43 -17.68
N GLY A 123 -6.74 -15.42 -18.38
CA GLY A 123 -6.52 -15.41 -19.82
C GLY A 123 -5.87 -16.70 -20.33
N PRO A 124 -4.64 -17.07 -19.94
CA PRO A 124 -4.03 -18.32 -20.42
C PRO A 124 -4.89 -19.56 -20.11
N LEU A 125 -5.44 -19.66 -18.89
CA LEU A 125 -6.21 -20.84 -18.47
C LEU A 125 -7.52 -21.03 -19.24
N PHE A 126 -8.20 -19.93 -19.58
CA PHE A 126 -9.49 -19.95 -20.29
C PHE A 126 -9.35 -19.76 -21.80
N LEU A 127 -8.23 -19.22 -22.27
CA LEU A 127 -7.99 -18.96 -23.69
C LEU A 127 -7.27 -20.11 -24.40
N ILE A 128 -6.60 -21.03 -23.68
CA ILE A 128 -6.09 -22.28 -24.26
C ILE A 128 -7.15 -22.98 -25.15
N PRO A 129 -8.42 -23.17 -24.72
CA PRO A 129 -9.45 -23.77 -25.56
C PRO A 129 -10.04 -22.84 -26.63
N MET A 130 -9.85 -21.51 -26.55
CA MET A 130 -10.43 -20.54 -27.50
C MET A 130 -9.65 -20.38 -28.81
N GLY A 131 -8.49 -21.04 -28.94
CA GLY A 131 -7.65 -20.99 -30.13
C GLY A 131 -6.79 -19.71 -30.24
N GLN A 132 -5.73 -19.80 -31.05
CA GLN A 132 -4.72 -18.74 -31.22
C GLN A 132 -5.30 -17.40 -31.72
N GLU A 133 -6.30 -17.44 -32.61
CA GLU A 133 -6.90 -16.22 -33.18
C GLU A 133 -7.66 -15.40 -32.14
N ALA A 134 -8.41 -16.05 -31.24
CA ALA A 134 -9.11 -15.35 -30.16
C ALA A 134 -8.13 -14.71 -29.18
N MET A 135 -7.03 -15.40 -28.86
CA MET A 135 -5.97 -14.85 -28.02
C MET A 135 -5.37 -13.57 -28.60
N GLN A 136 -5.08 -13.54 -29.90
CA GLN A 136 -4.52 -12.35 -30.54
C GLN A 136 -5.46 -11.14 -30.46
N LYS A 137 -6.78 -11.36 -30.59
CA LYS A 137 -7.79 -10.31 -30.47
C LYS A 137 -8.01 -9.83 -29.03
N LEU A 138 -7.93 -10.73 -28.04
CA LEU A 138 -8.18 -10.41 -26.64
C LEU A 138 -6.97 -9.81 -25.93
N THR A 139 -5.75 -10.17 -26.32
CA THR A 139 -4.49 -9.66 -25.73
C THR A 139 -4.44 -8.12 -25.59
N PRO A 140 -4.78 -7.30 -26.61
CA PRO A 140 -4.75 -5.84 -26.45
C PRO A 140 -5.81 -5.34 -25.45
N ILE A 141 -7.00 -5.94 -25.42
CA ILE A 141 -8.08 -5.57 -24.48
C ILE A 141 -7.64 -5.84 -23.04
N VAL A 142 -7.03 -7.02 -22.82
CA VAL A 142 -6.43 -7.42 -21.56
C VAL A 142 -5.42 -6.38 -21.08
N GLY A 143 -4.48 -5.99 -21.95
CA GLY A 143 -3.46 -4.99 -21.63
C GLY A 143 -4.04 -3.62 -21.26
N ILE A 144 -5.06 -3.16 -22.00
CA ILE A 144 -5.73 -1.88 -21.74
C ILE A 144 -6.44 -1.90 -20.38
N LEU A 145 -7.18 -2.98 -20.08
CA LEU A 145 -7.87 -3.11 -18.80
C LEU A 145 -6.89 -3.09 -17.63
N THR A 146 -5.83 -3.90 -17.69
CA THR A 146 -4.79 -3.93 -16.65
C THR A 146 -4.14 -2.55 -16.46
N LEU A 147 -3.81 -1.83 -17.55
CA LEU A 147 -3.28 -0.47 -17.46
C LEU A 147 -4.29 0.51 -16.82
N GLY A 148 -5.58 0.39 -17.14
CA GLY A 148 -6.63 1.19 -16.51
C GLY A 148 -6.68 1.03 -14.99
N PHE A 149 -6.51 -0.19 -14.48
CA PHE A 149 -6.42 -0.45 -13.04
C PHE A 149 -5.19 0.21 -12.41
N PHE A 150 -4.01 0.12 -13.06
CA PHE A 150 -2.81 0.79 -12.55
C PHE A 150 -2.94 2.31 -12.54
N VAL A 151 -3.49 2.92 -13.61
CA VAL A 151 -3.76 4.37 -13.66
C VAL A 151 -4.66 4.79 -12.51
N TYR A 152 -5.72 4.02 -12.24
CA TYR A 152 -6.64 4.30 -11.14
C TYR A 152 -5.91 4.29 -9.78
N ILE A 153 -5.08 3.28 -9.52
CA ILE A 153 -4.29 3.20 -8.27
C ILE A 153 -3.25 4.31 -8.19
N PHE A 154 -2.49 4.57 -9.26
CA PHE A 154 -1.48 5.63 -9.26
C PHE A 154 -2.09 7.00 -9.01
N HIS A 155 -3.24 7.28 -9.62
CA HIS A 155 -3.99 8.51 -9.37
C HIS A 155 -4.46 8.60 -7.92
N ALA A 156 -4.97 7.50 -7.35
CA ALA A 156 -5.39 7.45 -5.95
C ALA A 156 -4.22 7.70 -4.98
N ILE A 157 -3.06 7.13 -5.24
CA ILE A 157 -1.85 7.33 -4.43
C ILE A 157 -1.32 8.77 -4.59
N ALA A 158 -1.28 9.31 -5.81
CA ALA A 158 -0.79 10.67 -6.06
C ALA A 158 -1.59 11.72 -5.27
N LYS A 159 -2.91 11.53 -5.14
CA LYS A 159 -3.78 12.38 -4.31
C LYS A 159 -3.42 12.40 -2.82
N LEU A 160 -2.73 11.38 -2.32
CA LEU A 160 -2.23 11.32 -0.94
C LEU A 160 -0.92 12.10 -0.74
N GLY A 161 -0.43 12.79 -1.79
CA GLY A 161 0.74 13.65 -1.74
C GLY A 161 0.64 14.76 -0.69
N ARG A 162 1.78 15.41 -0.41
CA ARG A 162 1.85 16.56 0.52
C ARG A 162 1.02 17.73 0.00
N GLU A 163 0.47 18.54 0.90
CA GLU A 163 -0.15 19.82 0.52
C GLU A 163 0.86 20.69 -0.24
N GLY A 164 0.42 21.32 -1.32
CA GLY A 164 1.27 22.11 -2.20
C GLY A 164 2.22 21.31 -3.11
N SER A 165 2.29 19.98 -2.98
CA SER A 165 3.08 19.15 -3.89
C SER A 165 2.40 18.98 -5.25
N MET A 166 3.21 18.78 -6.30
CA MET A 166 2.70 18.47 -7.64
C MET A 166 1.79 17.23 -7.65
N LEU A 167 2.11 16.23 -6.82
CA LEU A 167 1.34 14.99 -6.71
C LEU A 167 -0.11 15.26 -6.31
N LYS A 168 -0.32 16.16 -5.32
CA LYS A 168 -1.65 16.49 -4.84
C LYS A 168 -2.36 17.53 -5.73
N ASN A 169 -1.62 18.52 -6.22
CA ASN A 169 -2.20 19.60 -7.04
C ASN A 169 -2.64 19.12 -8.42
N ASN A 170 -1.94 18.13 -9.00
CA ASN A 170 -2.26 17.59 -10.31
C ASN A 170 -1.97 16.07 -10.36
N PRO A 171 -2.79 15.24 -9.69
CA PRO A 171 -2.54 13.79 -9.53
C PRO A 171 -2.66 13.02 -10.85
N THR A 172 -3.36 13.56 -11.85
CA THR A 172 -3.54 12.93 -13.16
C THR A 172 -2.25 12.89 -13.95
N PHE A 173 -1.45 13.97 -13.91
CA PHE A 173 -0.17 14.03 -14.62
C PHE A 173 0.84 12.96 -14.19
N PRO A 174 1.22 12.81 -12.90
CA PRO A 174 2.17 11.78 -12.47
C PRO A 174 1.62 10.37 -12.72
N ALA A 175 0.31 10.14 -12.52
CA ALA A 175 -0.31 8.86 -12.83
C ALA A 175 -0.20 8.51 -14.33
N PHE A 176 -0.41 9.49 -15.21
CA PHE A 176 -0.22 9.34 -16.65
C PHE A 176 1.25 9.08 -17.01
N CYS A 177 2.20 9.80 -16.41
CA CYS A 177 3.62 9.56 -16.63
C CYS A 177 4.03 8.13 -16.21
N LEU A 178 3.56 7.65 -15.06
CA LEU A 178 3.82 6.28 -14.59
C LEU A 178 3.21 5.24 -15.54
N MET A 179 2.00 5.48 -16.04
CA MET A 179 1.37 4.61 -17.04
C MET A 179 2.17 4.56 -18.34
N MET A 180 2.59 5.71 -18.87
CA MET A 180 3.41 5.76 -20.09
C MET A 180 4.74 5.03 -19.90
N ALA A 181 5.37 5.19 -18.73
CA ALA A 181 6.56 4.43 -18.36
C ALA A 181 6.29 2.92 -18.32
N MET A 182 5.18 2.46 -17.74
CA MET A 182 4.80 1.04 -17.76
C MET A 182 4.61 0.52 -19.19
N VAL A 183 3.94 1.28 -20.06
CA VAL A 183 3.76 0.88 -21.47
C VAL A 183 5.10 0.77 -22.19
N ALA A 184 5.99 1.76 -22.02
CA ALA A 184 7.31 1.75 -22.63
C ALA A 184 8.16 0.55 -22.16
N LEU A 185 8.18 0.29 -20.85
CA LEU A 185 8.94 -0.81 -20.25
C LEU A 185 8.34 -2.18 -20.62
N TYR A 186 7.02 -2.29 -20.73
CA TYR A 186 6.36 -3.50 -21.18
C TYR A 186 6.73 -3.86 -22.63
N ARG A 187 6.91 -2.84 -23.49
CA ARG A 187 7.36 -3.06 -24.88
C ARG A 187 8.77 -3.64 -24.97
N LEU A 188 9.62 -3.44 -23.96
CA LEU A 188 10.94 -4.08 -23.90
C LEU A 188 10.86 -5.61 -23.80
N GLY A 189 9.73 -6.15 -23.32
CA GLY A 189 9.48 -7.59 -23.32
C GLY A 189 9.37 -8.21 -24.72
N LYS A 190 9.28 -7.40 -25.79
CA LYS A 190 9.31 -7.88 -27.18
C LYS A 190 10.72 -8.06 -27.74
N LEU A 191 11.76 -7.68 -26.99
CA LEU A 191 13.14 -7.84 -27.43
C LEU A 191 13.54 -9.33 -27.40
N PRO A 192 14.29 -9.81 -28.40
CA PRO A 192 14.68 -11.21 -28.49
C PRO A 192 15.76 -11.59 -27.46
N GLY A 193 15.86 -12.89 -27.16
CA GLY A 193 16.82 -13.43 -26.22
C GLY A 193 16.65 -12.84 -24.82
N HIS A 194 17.70 -12.83 -24.00
CA HIS A 194 17.68 -12.43 -22.59
C HIS A 194 17.17 -10.99 -22.34
N PHE A 195 17.12 -10.14 -23.37
CA PHE A 195 16.58 -8.78 -23.26
C PHE A 195 15.08 -8.75 -22.96
N TYR A 196 14.34 -9.83 -23.20
CA TYR A 196 12.92 -9.90 -22.79
C TYR A 196 12.77 -9.62 -21.29
N LEU A 197 13.75 -10.01 -20.46
CA LEU A 197 13.75 -9.81 -19.00
C LEU A 197 13.69 -8.34 -18.59
N LEU A 198 14.01 -7.40 -19.48
CA LEU A 198 13.86 -5.97 -19.23
C LEU A 198 12.40 -5.56 -18.97
N TYR A 199 11.42 -6.38 -19.36
CA TYR A 199 10.02 -6.15 -18.98
C TYR A 199 9.81 -6.14 -17.46
N THR A 200 10.68 -6.77 -16.67
CA THR A 200 10.59 -6.75 -15.20
C THR A 200 10.80 -5.35 -14.62
N LEU A 201 11.40 -4.44 -15.39
CA LEU A 201 11.53 -3.02 -15.06
C LEU A 201 10.19 -2.31 -15.00
N THR A 202 9.09 -2.89 -15.52
CA THR A 202 7.72 -2.38 -15.30
C THR A 202 7.34 -2.27 -13.82
N SER A 203 8.10 -2.89 -12.91
CA SER A 203 8.00 -2.68 -11.47
C SER A 203 8.48 -1.30 -10.98
N ILE A 204 9.30 -0.58 -11.75
CA ILE A 204 9.83 0.74 -11.37
C ILE A 204 8.69 1.76 -11.17
N PRO A 205 7.74 1.95 -12.10
CA PRO A 205 6.59 2.82 -11.87
C PRO A 205 5.79 2.48 -10.61
N VAL A 206 5.65 1.18 -10.32
CA VAL A 206 4.95 0.69 -9.14
C VAL A 206 5.73 1.00 -7.86
N ALA A 207 7.07 0.87 -7.89
CA ALA A 207 7.94 1.23 -6.78
C ALA A 207 7.91 2.74 -6.50
N ILE A 208 7.83 3.59 -7.53
CA ILE A 208 7.65 5.03 -7.39
C ILE A 208 6.31 5.33 -6.70
N ALA A 209 5.22 4.70 -7.15
CA ALA A 209 3.93 4.83 -6.49
C ALA A 209 3.98 4.36 -5.02
N GLN A 210 4.64 3.23 -4.74
CA GLN A 210 4.86 2.77 -3.37
C GLN A 210 5.65 3.78 -2.53
N HIS A 211 6.65 4.44 -3.11
CA HIS A 211 7.41 5.49 -2.42
C HIS A 211 6.51 6.66 -2.02
N TRP A 212 5.61 7.12 -2.90
CA TRP A 212 4.63 8.16 -2.57
C TRP A 212 3.66 7.72 -1.47
N LEU A 213 3.20 6.46 -1.53
CA LEU A 213 2.35 5.91 -0.48
C LEU A 213 3.07 5.84 0.87
N ASN A 214 4.35 5.46 0.89
CA ASN A 214 5.14 5.45 2.12
C ASN A 214 5.34 6.85 2.70
N ASP A 215 5.57 7.85 1.86
CA ASP A 215 5.71 9.24 2.29
C ASP A 215 4.40 9.73 2.95
N TYR A 216 3.24 9.34 2.40
CA TYR A 216 1.96 9.58 3.07
C TYR A 216 1.83 8.86 4.41
N LEU A 217 2.13 7.56 4.45
CA LEU A 217 2.01 6.74 5.66
C LEU A 217 2.94 7.22 6.77
N GLU A 218 4.14 7.67 6.44
CA GLU A 218 5.09 8.25 7.39
C GLU A 218 4.54 9.47 8.14
N ARG A 219 3.70 10.26 7.49
CA ARG A 219 3.05 11.43 8.13
C ARG A 219 1.84 11.07 8.98
N LYS A 220 1.23 9.90 8.73
CA LYS A 220 -0.05 9.50 9.35
C LYS A 220 0.12 8.47 10.44
N GLU A 221 1.12 7.60 10.35
CA GLU A 221 1.41 6.59 11.34
C GLU A 221 2.18 7.18 12.54
N PRO A 222 2.00 6.65 13.76
CA PRO A 222 2.73 7.12 14.93
C PRO A 222 4.24 6.85 14.79
N SER A 223 5.08 7.70 15.39
CA SER A 223 6.55 7.69 15.28
C SER A 223 7.24 6.42 15.82
N GLY A 224 6.49 5.49 16.43
CA GLY A 224 6.98 4.19 16.91
C GLY A 224 6.41 2.98 16.16
N ALA A 225 5.67 3.17 15.06
CA ALA A 225 5.13 2.06 14.28
C ALA A 225 6.28 1.21 13.73
N LEU A 226 6.27 -0.10 14.03
CA LEU A 226 7.33 -0.99 13.56
C LEU A 226 7.23 -1.17 12.04
N LEU A 227 8.28 -0.72 11.35
CA LEU A 227 8.46 -0.96 9.92
C LEU A 227 8.50 -2.46 9.63
N ARG A 228 7.67 -2.89 8.69
CA ARG A 228 7.62 -4.28 8.29
C ARG A 228 8.77 -4.60 7.34
N HIS A 229 9.83 -5.21 7.87
CA HIS A 229 10.98 -5.67 7.08
C HIS A 229 10.82 -7.11 6.57
N SER A 230 9.97 -7.93 7.21
CA SER A 230 9.81 -9.34 6.86
C SER A 230 8.50 -9.64 6.13
N PHE A 231 8.59 -10.58 5.19
CA PHE A 231 7.43 -11.17 4.53
C PHE A 231 6.69 -12.10 5.47
N SER A 232 5.38 -12.19 5.27
CA SER A 232 4.59 -13.25 5.91
C SER A 232 4.83 -14.56 5.16
N MET A 233 4.65 -15.69 5.85
CA MET A 233 4.79 -17.00 5.21
C MET A 233 3.84 -17.15 4.00
N GLY A 234 2.62 -16.60 4.09
CA GLY A 234 1.67 -16.60 2.97
C GLY A 234 2.13 -15.78 1.77
N GLU A 235 2.81 -14.66 1.98
CA GLU A 235 3.43 -13.88 0.90
C GLU A 235 4.54 -14.67 0.22
N ILE A 236 5.41 -15.33 0.99
CA ILE A 236 6.50 -16.16 0.46
C ILE A 236 5.94 -17.31 -0.37
N ILE A 237 4.95 -18.04 0.15
CA ILE A 237 4.29 -19.14 -0.58
C ILE A 237 3.67 -18.64 -1.88
N THR A 238 2.96 -17.51 -1.83
CA THR A 238 2.34 -16.91 -3.03
C THR A 238 3.39 -16.56 -4.09
N MET A 239 4.53 -16.00 -3.67
CA MET A 239 5.63 -15.67 -4.57
C MET A 239 6.24 -16.91 -5.22
N LEU A 240 6.49 -17.96 -4.43
CA LEU A 240 7.08 -19.21 -4.91
C LEU A 240 6.16 -19.94 -5.89
N VAL A 241 4.87 -20.04 -5.57
CA VAL A 241 3.88 -20.70 -6.45
C VAL A 241 3.69 -19.89 -7.73
N GLY A 242 3.57 -18.56 -7.62
CA GLY A 242 3.42 -17.67 -8.77
C GLY A 242 4.62 -17.72 -9.72
N SER A 243 5.84 -17.63 -9.19
CA SER A 243 7.06 -17.69 -10.00
C SER A 243 7.24 -19.06 -10.67
N SER A 244 6.92 -20.14 -9.96
CA SER A 244 6.98 -21.50 -10.49
C SER A 244 5.98 -21.70 -11.63
N ALA A 245 4.75 -21.21 -11.48
CA ALA A 245 3.73 -21.29 -12.53
C ALA A 245 4.13 -20.51 -13.79
N VAL A 246 4.64 -19.28 -13.64
CA VAL A 246 5.13 -18.49 -14.78
C VAL A 246 6.31 -19.17 -15.46
N THR A 247 7.27 -19.68 -14.68
CA THR A 247 8.42 -20.41 -15.22
C THR A 247 7.97 -21.64 -16.01
N TRP A 248 7.01 -22.40 -15.49
CA TRP A 248 6.45 -23.56 -16.19
C TRP A 248 5.77 -23.18 -17.50
N VAL A 249 4.97 -22.11 -17.52
CA VAL A 249 4.35 -21.59 -18.76
C VAL A 249 5.41 -21.16 -19.77
N LEU A 250 6.47 -20.46 -19.33
CA LEU A 250 7.55 -20.05 -20.22
C LEU A 250 8.28 -21.27 -20.81
N LEU A 251 8.59 -22.28 -19.99
CA LEU A 251 9.26 -23.50 -20.43
C LEU A 251 8.39 -24.36 -21.37
N ALA A 252 7.07 -24.37 -21.19
CA ALA A 252 6.16 -25.13 -22.05
C ALA A 252 5.98 -24.53 -23.46
N ASN A 253 6.40 -23.28 -23.68
CA ASN A 253 6.26 -22.57 -24.96
C ASN A 253 7.61 -22.39 -25.70
N ILE A 254 8.71 -22.92 -25.15
CA ILE A 254 10.03 -23.00 -25.79
C ILE A 254 10.20 -24.40 -26.34
#